data_AF-A0A4Y7U295-F1
#
_entry.id   AF-A0A4Y7U295-F1
#
_cell.length_a   1.000
_cell.length_b   1.000
_cell.length_c   1.000
_cell.angle_alpha   90.00
_cell.angle_beta   90.00
_cell.angle_gamma   90.00
#
_symmetry.space_group_name_H-M   'P 1'
#
loop_
_entity.id
_entity.type
_entity.pdbx_description
1 polymer ?
#
loop_
_entity_poly.entity_id
_entity_poly.type
_entity_poly.pdbx_seq_one_letter_code
_entity_poly.pdbx_strand_id
1 'polypeptide(L)'
;QAQLSGNPLFTGADPEIHYFNNKYYIYTTAIYGTQFHAYSSTDLTNWIDEGLIFDLFPDSPWAQYNGWAPAVVFRNNKYYFYYTAETKIGLAVG
;
A
#
# COMPACT_ATOMS: atom_id res chain seq x y z
N GLN A 1 -6.96 27.21 13.85
CA GLN A 1 -6.51 26.97 12.46
C GLN A 1 -6.56 25.46 12.25
N ALA A 2 -7.07 24.97 11.11
CA ALA A 2 -7.04 23.52 10.85
C ALA A 2 -5.57 23.06 10.74
N GLN A 3 -5.22 21.96 11.42
CA GLN A 3 -3.91 21.35 11.25
C GLN A 3 -3.82 20.80 9.83
N LEU A 4 -2.72 21.09 9.13
CA LEU A 4 -2.47 20.59 7.79
C LEU A 4 -1.35 19.56 7.86
N SER A 5 -1.44 18.50 7.06
CA SER A 5 -0.38 17.49 6.93
C SER A 5 0.91 18.04 6.32
N GLY A 6 0.79 19.07 5.47
CA GLY A 6 1.84 19.47 4.53
C GLY A 6 1.90 18.53 3.31
N ASN A 7 2.64 18.94 2.28
CA ASN A 7 2.91 18.12 1.10
C ASN A 7 4.40 18.18 0.73
N PRO A 8 4.97 17.10 0.17
CA PRO A 8 4.38 15.76 0.04
C PRO A 8 4.22 15.04 1.40
N LEU A 9 3.28 14.09 1.51
CA LEU A 9 3.05 13.31 2.74
C LEU A 9 4.23 12.37 3.06
N PHE A 10 4.75 11.70 2.03
CA PHE A 10 5.91 10.80 2.05
C PHE A 10 6.39 10.60 0.61
N THR A 11 7.59 10.02 0.45
CA THR A 11 8.12 9.63 -0.87
C THR A 11 7.39 8.41 -1.39
N GLY A 12 6.92 8.45 -2.63
CA GLY A 12 6.24 7.31 -3.27
C GLY A 12 5.55 7.73 -4.57
N ALA A 13 5.01 6.75 -5.28
CA ALA A 13 4.22 6.93 -6.50
C ALA A 13 3.01 5.99 -6.49
N ASP A 14 2.08 6.26 -7.40
CA ASP A 14 0.85 5.48 -7.60
C ASP A 14 0.05 5.27 -6.31
N PRO A 15 -0.29 6.36 -5.58
CA PRO A 15 -1.00 6.24 -4.31
C PRO A 15 -2.42 5.75 -4.52
N GLU A 16 -2.82 4.77 -3.73
CA GLU A 16 -4.21 4.36 -3.55
C GLU A 16 -4.60 4.56 -2.09
N ILE A 17 -5.83 5.04 -1.84
CA ILE A 17 -6.32 5.33 -0.49
C ILE A 17 -7.65 4.63 -0.21
N HIS A 18 -7.76 4.03 0.97
CA HIS A 18 -9.00 3.45 1.49
C HIS A 18 -9.27 3.84 2.94
N TYR A 19 -10.54 3.79 3.33
CA TYR A 19 -10.97 3.90 4.72
C TYR A 19 -11.41 2.54 5.24
N PHE A 20 -10.63 1.96 6.15
CA PHE A 20 -10.86 0.64 6.75
C PHE A 20 -10.73 0.72 8.26
N ASN A 21 -11.58 0.02 9.00
CA ASN A 21 -11.49 -0.09 10.47
C ASN A 21 -11.24 1.26 11.18
N ASN A 22 -11.99 2.28 10.77
CA ASN A 22 -11.93 3.65 11.28
C ASN A 22 -10.60 4.40 11.05
N LYS A 23 -9.75 3.93 10.12
CA LYS A 23 -8.52 4.59 9.69
C LYS A 23 -8.48 4.73 8.17
N TYR A 24 -7.82 5.79 7.70
CA TYR A 24 -7.37 5.91 6.32
C TYR A 24 -6.09 5.12 6.16
N TYR A 25 -5.94 4.43 5.04
CA TYR A 25 -4.72 3.72 4.63
C TYR A 25 -4.36 4.17 3.23
N ILE A 26 -3.09 4.54 3.03
CA ILE A 26 -2.49 4.78 1.72
C ILE A 26 -1.49 3.66 1.42
N TYR A 27 -1.54 3.17 0.20
CA TYR A 27 -0.60 2.20 -0.36
C TYR A 27 0.09 2.84 -1.56
N THR A 28 1.38 2.58 -1.73
CA THR A 28 2.17 3.13 -2.85
C THR A 28 2.96 2.04 -3.55
N THR A 29 3.48 2.36 -4.73
CA THR A 29 4.51 1.56 -5.40
C THR A 29 5.64 1.16 -4.44
N ALA A 30 6.14 -0.06 -4.64
CA ALA A 30 7.04 -0.73 -3.71
C ALA A 30 8.39 0.00 -3.55
N ILE A 31 8.87 0.06 -2.30
CA ILE A 31 10.22 0.50 -1.95
C ILE A 31 11.21 -0.55 -2.46
N TYR A 32 12.33 -0.08 -3.01
CA TYR A 32 13.36 -0.92 -3.68
C TYR A 32 12.81 -1.83 -4.80
N GLY A 33 11.58 -1.57 -5.27
CA GLY A 33 10.92 -2.35 -6.29
C GLY A 33 10.29 -3.67 -5.82
N THR A 34 10.26 -3.97 -4.51
CA THR A 34 9.69 -5.23 -4.00
C THR A 34 8.82 -5.08 -2.74
N GLN A 35 9.11 -4.10 -1.87
CA GLN A 35 8.49 -3.95 -0.56
C GLN A 35 7.33 -2.94 -0.57
N PHE A 36 6.10 -3.44 -0.41
CA PHE A 36 4.92 -2.60 -0.26
C PHE A 36 4.65 -2.29 1.21
N HIS A 37 4.49 -1.01 1.51
CA HIS A 37 4.14 -0.51 2.84
C HIS A 37 2.70 0.01 2.86
N ALA A 38 2.13 0.11 4.07
CA ALA A 38 0.90 0.85 4.31
C ALA A 38 1.18 2.07 5.19
N TYR A 39 0.55 3.19 4.86
CA TYR A 39 0.58 4.40 5.67
C TYR A 39 -0.81 4.67 6.22
N SER A 40 -0.99 4.78 7.53
CA SER A 40 -2.30 5.02 8.12
C SER A 40 -2.45 6.40 8.76
N SER A 41 -3.70 6.87 8.81
CA SER A 41 -4.07 8.08 9.54
C SER A 41 -5.49 7.96 10.10
N THR A 42 -5.76 8.58 11.24
CA THR A 42 -7.13 8.70 11.79
C THR A 42 -7.76 10.07 11.46
N ASP A 43 -6.96 11.03 11.01
CA ASP A 43 -7.34 12.44 10.90
C ASP A 43 -6.89 13.10 9.58
N LEU A 44 -6.38 12.30 8.62
CA LEU A 44 -5.82 12.72 7.34
C LEU A 44 -4.61 13.68 7.45
N THR A 45 -4.11 13.91 8.66
CA THR A 45 -3.13 14.94 8.97
C THR A 45 -1.84 14.31 9.49
N ASN A 46 -1.96 13.45 10.50
CA ASN A 46 -0.85 12.71 11.09
C ASN A 46 -0.83 11.30 10.48
N TRP A 47 0.26 10.99 9.78
CA TRP A 47 0.44 9.73 9.07
C TRP A 47 1.49 8.86 9.76
N ILE A 48 1.22 7.56 9.86
CA ILE A 48 2.07 6.54 10.47
C ILE A 48 2.42 5.52 9.39
N ASP A 49 3.70 5.18 9.25
CA ASP A 49 4.12 4.01 8.47
C ASP A 49 3.81 2.75 9.28
N GLU A 50 2.83 1.96 8.83
CA GLU A 50 2.42 0.70 9.44
C GLU A 50 3.39 -0.46 9.06
N GLY A 51 4.43 -0.15 8.28
CA GLY A 51 5.50 -1.08 7.89
C GLY A 51 5.17 -1.87 6.63
N LEU A 52 6.01 -2.89 6.40
CA LEU A 52 5.92 -3.83 5.29
C LEU A 52 4.65 -4.67 5.43
N ILE A 53 3.76 -4.59 4.44
CA ILE A 53 2.54 -5.41 4.37
C ILE A 53 2.63 -6.56 3.38
N PHE A 54 3.54 -6.46 2.41
CA PHE A 54 3.74 -7.45 1.36
C PHE A 54 5.10 -7.22 0.67
N ASP A 55 5.91 -8.27 0.56
CA ASP A 55 7.16 -8.25 -0.21
C ASP A 55 7.03 -9.19 -1.40
N LEU A 56 7.33 -8.73 -2.61
CA LEU A 56 7.29 -9.60 -3.80
C LEU A 56 8.07 -10.89 -3.58
N PHE A 57 9.21 -10.80 -2.90
CA PHE A 57 9.95 -11.97 -2.46
C PHE A 57 10.17 -11.89 -0.94
N PRO A 58 9.58 -12.78 -0.13
CA PRO A 58 9.19 -14.14 -0.51
C PRO A 58 7.69 -14.37 -0.82
N ASP A 59 6.82 -13.37 -0.69
CA ASP A 59 5.37 -13.62 -0.63
C ASP A 59 4.74 -13.95 -1.99
N SER A 60 5.38 -13.55 -3.08
CA SER A 60 4.97 -13.85 -4.46
C SER A 60 6.08 -14.60 -5.20
N PRO A 61 6.16 -15.93 -5.10
CA PRO A 61 7.31 -16.72 -5.57
C PRO A 61 7.56 -16.64 -7.09
N TRP A 62 6.62 -16.11 -7.87
CA TRP A 62 6.77 -15.89 -9.31
C TRP A 62 7.30 -14.51 -9.69
N ALA A 63 7.41 -13.57 -8.75
CA ALA A 63 7.82 -12.19 -8.98
C ALA A 63 9.02 -11.82 -8.12
N GLN A 64 10.03 -11.19 -8.69
CA GLN A 64 11.25 -10.81 -7.95
C GLN A 64 11.49 -9.30 -7.88
N TYR A 65 10.87 -8.50 -8.76
CA TYR A 65 11.10 -7.06 -8.87
C TYR A 65 9.95 -6.37 -9.62
N ASN A 66 10.06 -5.05 -9.80
CA ASN A 66 9.08 -4.20 -10.50
C ASN A 66 7.68 -4.18 -9.86
N GLY A 67 7.62 -4.19 -8.51
CA GLY A 67 6.37 -4.06 -7.76
C GLY A 67 5.79 -2.65 -7.85
N TRP A 68 4.68 -2.49 -8.56
CA TRP A 68 4.08 -1.17 -8.84
C TRP A 68 2.57 -1.13 -8.63
N ALA A 69 2.07 0.09 -8.42
CA ALA A 69 0.67 0.50 -8.49
C ALA A 69 -0.30 -0.46 -7.75
N PRO A 70 -0.21 -0.54 -6.41
CA PRO A 70 -1.07 -1.42 -5.65
C PRO A 70 -2.52 -0.93 -5.60
N ALA A 71 -3.44 -1.85 -5.35
CA ALA A 71 -4.83 -1.55 -5.00
C ALA A 71 -5.36 -2.58 -4.00
N VAL A 72 -6.16 -2.16 -3.03
CA VAL A 72 -6.63 -2.98 -1.91
C VAL A 72 -8.14 -2.97 -1.81
N VAL A 73 -8.76 -4.15 -1.85
CA VAL A 73 -10.22 -4.26 -1.66
C VAL A 73 -10.52 -5.14 -0.47
N PHE A 74 -11.41 -4.68 0.41
CA PHE A 74 -11.99 -5.51 1.45
C PHE A 74 -13.28 -6.16 0.96
N ARG A 75 -13.33 -7.50 0.94
CA ARG A 75 -14.51 -8.27 0.53
C ARG A 75 -14.53 -9.61 1.26
N ASN A 76 -15.71 -10.14 1.56
CA ASN A 76 -15.85 -11.47 2.18
C ASN A 76 -14.96 -11.67 3.43
N ASN A 77 -14.85 -10.61 4.25
CA ASN A 77 -14.06 -10.60 5.48
C ASN A 77 -12.54 -10.80 5.28
N LYS A 78 -12.02 -10.45 4.11
CA LYS A 78 -10.62 -10.57 3.70
C LYS A 78 -10.14 -9.32 2.95
N TYR A 79 -8.84 -9.08 2.98
CA TYR A 79 -8.19 -8.05 2.17
C TYR A 79 -7.57 -8.68 0.93
N TYR A 80 -7.85 -8.08 -0.23
CA TYR A 80 -7.32 -8.47 -1.53
C TYR A 80 -6.36 -7.39 -1.99
N PHE A 81 -5.06 -7.70 -2.01
CA PHE A 81 -3.99 -6.79 -2.40
C PHE A 81 -3.55 -7.09 -3.84
N TYR A 82 -3.98 -6.25 -4.77
CA TYR A 82 -3.58 -6.29 -6.18
C TYR A 82 -2.32 -5.47 -6.39
N TYR A 83 -1.46 -5.92 -7.29
CA TYR A 83 -0.24 -5.23 -7.67
C TYR A 83 0.16 -5.63 -9.09
N THR A 84 1.00 -4.83 -9.74
CA THR A 84 1.76 -5.31 -10.90
C THR A 84 3.16 -5.70 -10.47
N ALA A 85 3.68 -6.78 -11.04
CA ALA A 85 5.07 -7.15 -10.92
C ALA A 85 5.59 -7.71 -12.24
N GLU A 86 6.81 -7.33 -12.60
CA GLU A 86 7.44 -7.65 -13.88
C GLU A 86 6.55 -7.28 -15.09
N THR A 87 5.77 -8.24 -15.61
CA THR A 87 4.91 -8.08 -16.79
C THR A 87 3.47 -8.53 -16.54
N LYS A 88 3.10 -8.80 -15.28
CA LYS A 88 1.81 -9.41 -14.91
C LYS A 88 1.16 -8.70 -13.73
N ILE A 89 -0.13 -8.96 -13.55
CA ILE A 89 -0.90 -8.56 -12.37
C ILE A 89 -0.88 -9.72 -11.38
N GLY A 90 -0.61 -9.41 -10.12
CA GLY A 90 -0.68 -10.31 -8.97
C GLY A 90 -1.85 -9.98 -8.04
N LEU A 91 -2.16 -10.95 -7.19
CA LEU A 91 -3.13 -10.81 -6.12
C LEU A 91 -2.63 -11.60 -4.89
N ALA A 92 -2.47 -10.91 -3.77
CA ALA A 92 -2.29 -11.51 -2.45
C ALA A 92 -3.59 -11.40 -1.63
N VAL A 93 -3.81 -12.34 -0.72
CA VAL A 93 -5.02 -12.38 0.12
C VAL A 93 -4.62 -12.56 1.58
N GLY A 94 -5.15 -11.69 2.44
CA GLY A 94 -5.02 -11.72 3.90
C GLY A 94 -6.35 -11.84 4.63
#